data_AF-A0A183A012-F1
#
_entry.id   AF-A0A183A012-F1
#
_cell.length_a   1.000
_cell.length_b   1.000
_cell.length_c   1.000
_cell.angle_alpha   90.00
_cell.angle_beta   90.00
_cell.angle_gamma   90.00
#
_symmetry.space_group_name_H-M   'P 1'
#
loop_
_entity.id
_entity.type
_entity.pdbx_description
1 polymer ?
#
loop_
_entity_poly.entity_id
_entity_poly.type
_entity_poly.pdbx_seq_one_letter_code
_entity_poly.pdbx_strand_id
1 'polypeptide(L)'
;MLANPCVYRSMSQTIINLPFRFMRYNAVTKRLDPPYLSAKPPIPIYTEIQFDLKCFDFAILEQYVKYLRKFFTKLNLEVEKLKAIHLPVIMDVLYQNLPEGVELTVGKTDPNADEARYVPQLEVQALQEELSKLSK
;
A
#
# COMPACT_ATOMS: atom_id res chain seq x y z
N MET A 1 -38.24 -10.47 25.57
CA MET A 1 -37.52 -9.51 24.71
C MET A 1 -37.47 -8.19 25.46
N LEU A 2 -36.33 -7.90 26.06
CA LEU A 2 -36.14 -6.78 26.98
C LEU A 2 -35.81 -5.51 26.20
N ALA A 3 -36.74 -4.58 26.18
CA ALA A 3 -36.45 -3.17 26.02
C ALA A 3 -36.77 -2.52 27.37
N ASN A 4 -35.80 -1.84 27.99
CA ASN A 4 -36.09 -0.79 28.95
C ASN A 4 -34.96 0.26 28.93
N PRO A 5 -35.29 1.55 29.07
CA PRO A 5 -34.44 2.67 28.69
C PRO A 5 -33.59 3.16 29.87
N CYS A 6 -32.33 3.55 29.61
CA CYS A 6 -31.52 4.25 30.60
C CYS A 6 -32.09 5.65 30.86
N VAL A 7 -32.65 5.82 32.06
CA VAL A 7 -33.08 7.09 32.63
C VAL A 7 -31.84 7.92 32.99
N TYR A 8 -31.64 9.05 32.33
CA TYR A 8 -30.65 10.05 32.75
C TYR A 8 -31.21 10.82 33.95
N ARG A 9 -30.78 10.45 35.17
CA ARG A 9 -31.10 11.23 36.38
C ARG A 9 -30.01 12.28 36.56
N SER A 10 -30.34 13.54 36.28
CA SER A 10 -29.56 14.68 36.74
C SER A 10 -29.56 14.69 38.26
N MET A 11 -28.38 14.77 38.86
CA MET A 11 -28.25 15.11 40.28
C MET A 11 -27.38 16.34 40.43
N SER A 12 -27.98 17.29 41.14
CA SER A 12 -27.54 18.60 41.56
C SER A 12 -26.13 18.62 42.11
N GLN A 13 -25.35 19.59 41.64
CA GLN A 13 -24.03 19.95 42.13
C GLN A 13 -24.12 20.44 43.59
N THR A 14 -23.45 19.75 44.50
CA THR A 14 -23.01 20.35 45.77
C THR A 14 -21.49 20.37 45.77
N ILE A 15 -20.93 21.57 45.82
CA ILE A 15 -19.49 21.82 45.86
C ILE A 15 -19.03 21.48 47.28
N ILE A 16 -18.44 20.30 47.45
CA ILE A 16 -17.69 19.96 48.66
C ILE A 16 -16.24 20.35 48.37
N ASN A 17 -15.79 21.45 48.98
CA ASN A 17 -14.39 21.87 48.98
C ASN A 17 -13.54 20.86 49.75
N LEU A 18 -13.02 19.85 49.06
CA LEU A 18 -11.97 18.97 49.56
C LEU A 18 -10.62 19.58 49.15
N PRO A 19 -9.69 19.87 50.09
CA PRO A 19 -8.34 20.30 49.74
C PRO A 19 -7.57 19.09 49.18
N PHE A 20 -7.84 18.76 47.91
CA PHE A 20 -7.14 17.71 47.19
C PHE A 20 -5.72 18.20 46.90
N ARG A 21 -4.78 17.73 47.72
CA ARG A 21 -3.36 17.74 47.42
C ARG A 21 -3.15 16.88 46.17
N PHE A 22 -3.14 17.50 44.99
CA PHE A 22 -2.86 16.82 43.73
C PHE A 22 -1.42 16.29 43.75
N MET A 23 -1.26 15.02 44.11
CA MET A 23 -0.14 14.24 43.61
C MET A 23 -0.32 14.13 42.09
N ARG A 24 0.48 14.87 41.33
CA ARG A 24 0.59 14.70 39.88
C ARG A 24 1.36 13.41 39.63
N TYR A 25 0.66 12.28 39.61
CA TYR A 25 1.18 11.09 38.97
C TYR A 25 1.33 11.43 37.48
N ASN A 26 2.52 11.32 36.92
CA ASN A 26 2.72 11.36 35.47
C ASN A 26 2.04 10.11 34.90
N ALA A 27 0.74 10.20 34.63
CA ALA A 27 0.00 9.15 33.94
C ALA A 27 0.50 9.14 32.49
N VAL A 28 1.53 8.35 32.23
CA VAL A 28 1.96 8.02 30.87
C VAL A 28 0.82 7.21 30.27
N THR A 29 -0.04 7.87 29.51
CA THR A 29 -1.11 7.22 28.75
C THR A 29 -0.44 6.19 27.85
N LYS A 30 -0.64 4.90 28.17
CA LYS A 30 -0.29 3.79 27.28
C LYS A 30 -0.91 4.11 25.92
N ARG A 31 -0.17 3.87 24.83
CA ARG A 31 -0.64 4.14 23.46
C ARG A 31 -2.10 3.70 23.31
N LEU A 32 -2.93 4.59 22.78
CA LEU A 32 -4.38 4.38 22.64
C LEU A 32 -4.70 3.14 21.79
N ASP A 33 -3.80 2.81 20.87
CA ASP A 33 -3.94 1.67 19.98
C ASP A 33 -3.44 0.38 20.63
N PRO A 34 -4.23 -0.70 20.54
CA PRO A 34 -3.83 -1.99 21.06
C PRO A 34 -2.63 -2.57 20.29
N PRO A 35 -1.74 -3.32 20.96
CA PRO A 35 -0.44 -3.74 20.41
C PRO A 35 -0.51 -4.67 19.20
N TYR A 36 -1.67 -5.27 18.92
CA TYR A 36 -1.90 -6.10 17.73
C TYR A 36 -2.05 -5.30 16.44
N LEU A 37 -2.39 -4.01 16.50
CA LEU A 37 -2.59 -3.18 15.31
C LEU A 37 -1.26 -2.88 14.61
N SER A 38 -0.18 -2.76 15.39
CA SER A 38 1.19 -2.56 14.89
C SER A 38 2.02 -3.85 14.86
N ALA A 39 1.43 -5.00 15.19
CA ALA A 39 2.13 -6.26 15.19
C ALA A 39 2.44 -6.68 13.75
N LYS A 40 3.72 -6.99 13.49
CA LYS A 40 4.13 -7.54 12.20
C LYS A 40 3.41 -8.88 11.98
N PRO A 41 2.80 -9.12 10.81
CA PRO A 41 2.14 -10.38 10.54
C PRO A 41 3.15 -11.54 10.62
N PRO A 42 2.70 -12.75 11.01
CA PRO A 42 3.57 -13.92 11.12
C PRO A 42 4.17 -14.34 9.77
N ILE A 43 3.48 -14.02 8.66
CA ILE A 43 3.93 -14.27 7.29
C ILE A 43 4.26 -12.91 6.65
N PRO A 44 5.44 -12.75 6.04
CA PRO A 44 5.78 -11.52 5.33
C PRO A 44 4.86 -11.32 4.11
N ILE A 45 4.40 -10.08 3.95
CA ILE A 45 3.60 -9.62 2.82
C ILE A 45 4.51 -8.71 1.99
N TYR A 46 4.62 -8.98 0.69
CA TYR A 46 5.29 -8.08 -0.24
C TYR A 46 4.36 -6.93 -0.58
N THR A 47 4.89 -5.70 -0.49
CA THR A 47 4.09 -4.48 -0.44
C THR A 47 3.71 -3.92 -1.81
N GLU A 48 4.35 -4.37 -2.90
CA GLU A 48 3.99 -4.10 -4.29
C GLU A 48 5.03 -4.81 -5.19
N ILE A 49 4.58 -5.53 -6.22
CA ILE A 49 5.45 -6.23 -7.17
C ILE A 49 5.08 -5.79 -8.58
N GLN A 50 6.09 -5.43 -9.36
CA GLN A 50 5.94 -5.06 -10.75
C GLN A 50 6.32 -6.23 -11.66
N PHE A 51 5.46 -6.51 -12.65
CA PHE A 51 5.70 -7.50 -13.71
C PHE A 51 5.90 -6.76 -15.03
N ASP A 52 7.10 -6.86 -15.56
CA ASP A 52 7.51 -6.23 -16.80
C ASP A 52 7.57 -7.30 -17.90
N LEU A 53 6.81 -7.07 -18.97
CA LEU A 53 6.77 -7.97 -20.12
C LEU A 53 7.38 -7.27 -21.32
N LYS A 54 8.31 -7.95 -21.97
CA LYS A 54 8.95 -7.48 -23.21
C LYS A 54 8.71 -8.51 -24.29
N CYS A 55 8.36 -8.05 -25.49
CA CYS A 55 8.16 -8.88 -26.66
C CYS A 55 8.39 -8.06 -27.91
N PHE A 56 8.81 -8.72 -29.00
CA PHE A 56 8.92 -8.09 -30.31
C PHE A 56 7.55 -7.97 -31.01
N ASP A 57 6.65 -8.93 -30.80
CA ASP A 57 5.32 -8.93 -31.39
C ASP A 57 4.28 -8.41 -30.40
N PHE A 58 3.59 -7.33 -30.79
CA PHE A 58 2.56 -6.70 -29.98
C PHE A 58 1.32 -7.59 -29.81
N ALA A 59 0.94 -8.39 -30.81
CA ALA A 59 -0.27 -9.20 -30.74
C ALA A 59 -0.17 -10.29 -29.66
N ILE A 60 1.00 -10.95 -29.60
CA ILE A 60 1.31 -11.95 -28.57
C ILE A 60 1.34 -11.31 -27.19
N LEU A 61 1.99 -10.14 -27.08
CA LEU A 61 2.10 -9.40 -25.83
C LEU A 61 0.72 -9.00 -25.28
N GLU A 62 -0.15 -8.43 -26.10
CA GLU A 62 -1.49 -8.02 -25.70
C GLU A 62 -2.34 -9.22 -25.24
N GLN A 63 -2.28 -10.33 -25.98
CA GLN A 63 -2.97 -11.56 -25.63
C GLN A 63 -2.50 -12.10 -24.28
N TYR A 64 -1.18 -12.10 -24.03
CA TYR A 64 -0.61 -12.59 -22.79
C TYR A 64 -0.96 -11.68 -21.59
N VAL A 65 -0.86 -10.36 -21.75
CA VAL A 65 -1.30 -9.40 -20.72
C VAL A 65 -2.78 -9.61 -20.36
N LYS A 66 -3.63 -9.85 -21.35
CA LYS A 66 -5.06 -10.17 -21.14
C LYS A 66 -5.25 -11.49 -20.39
N TYR A 67 -4.44 -12.51 -20.67
CA TYR A 67 -4.44 -13.77 -19.93
C TYR A 67 -4.05 -13.55 -18.47
N LEU A 68 -2.96 -12.83 -18.20
CA LEU A 68 -2.49 -12.53 -16.85
C LEU A 68 -3.55 -11.79 -16.02
N ARG A 69 -4.17 -10.77 -16.60
CA ARG A 69 -5.24 -10.02 -15.90
C ARG A 69 -6.36 -10.96 -15.46
N LYS A 70 -6.81 -11.86 -16.36
CA LYS A 70 -7.83 -12.86 -16.04
C LYS A 70 -7.35 -13.88 -15.00
N PHE A 71 -6.08 -14.28 -15.05
CA PHE A 71 -5.47 -15.21 -14.10
C PHE A 71 -5.51 -14.65 -12.67
N PHE A 72 -5.03 -13.42 -12.47
CA PHE A 72 -5.06 -12.77 -11.16
C PHE A 72 -6.50 -12.52 -10.66
N THR A 73 -7.41 -12.09 -11.53
CA THR A 73 -8.83 -11.94 -11.16
C THR A 73 -9.46 -13.26 -10.72
N LYS A 74 -9.16 -14.38 -11.39
CA LYS A 74 -9.70 -15.70 -11.02
C LYS A 74 -9.17 -16.22 -9.68
N LEU A 75 -7.93 -15.88 -9.34
CA LEU A 75 -7.31 -16.29 -8.09
C LEU A 75 -7.66 -15.36 -6.91
N ASN A 76 -8.43 -14.28 -7.14
CA ASN A 76 -8.72 -13.24 -6.15
C ASN A 76 -7.44 -12.69 -5.49
N LEU A 77 -6.37 -12.54 -6.28
CA LEU A 77 -5.09 -12.03 -5.82
C LEU A 77 -4.92 -10.58 -6.26
N GLU A 78 -4.62 -9.72 -5.30
CA GLU A 78 -4.23 -8.33 -5.55
C GLU A 78 -2.72 -8.25 -5.71
N VAL A 79 -2.27 -7.59 -6.78
CA VAL A 79 -0.84 -7.42 -7.10
C VAL A 79 -0.12 -6.56 -6.05
N GLU A 80 -0.86 -5.69 -5.37
CA GLU A 80 -0.34 -4.81 -4.30
C GLU A 80 0.01 -5.58 -3.01
N LYS A 81 -0.67 -6.71 -2.71
CA LYS A 81 -0.55 -7.40 -1.42
C LYS A 81 -0.43 -8.90 -1.59
N LEU A 82 0.74 -9.33 -2.05
CA LEU A 82 1.07 -10.75 -2.20
C LEU A 82 1.72 -11.32 -0.93
N LYS A 83 1.13 -12.38 -0.37
CA LYS A 83 1.78 -13.15 0.69
C LYS A 83 2.96 -13.92 0.10
N ALA A 84 4.04 -14.05 0.87
CA ALA A 84 5.24 -14.72 0.39
C ALA A 84 5.04 -16.18 -0.03
N ILE A 85 4.01 -16.86 0.46
CA ILE A 85 3.69 -18.25 0.11
C ILE A 85 3.13 -18.37 -1.31
N HIS A 86 2.37 -17.37 -1.78
CA HIS A 86 1.72 -17.44 -3.09
C HIS A 86 2.67 -17.09 -4.23
N LEU A 87 3.64 -16.21 -3.98
CA LEU A 87 4.57 -15.71 -4.99
C LEU A 87 5.34 -16.82 -5.75
N PRO A 88 6.01 -17.81 -5.10
CA PRO A 88 6.74 -18.84 -5.82
C PRO A 88 5.83 -19.69 -6.70
N VAL A 89 4.64 -20.06 -6.19
CA VAL A 89 3.66 -20.87 -6.94
C VAL A 89 3.18 -20.13 -8.18
N ILE A 90 2.90 -18.83 -8.05
CA ILE A 90 2.48 -18.01 -9.19
C ILE A 90 3.61 -17.93 -10.21
N MET A 91 4.84 -17.69 -9.77
CA MET A 91 6.00 -17.59 -10.66
C MET A 91 6.23 -18.86 -11.45
N ASP A 92 6.14 -20.03 -10.82
CA ASP A 92 6.28 -21.30 -11.52
C ASP A 92 5.21 -21.45 -12.62
N VAL A 93 3.96 -21.11 -12.32
CA VAL A 93 2.85 -21.15 -13.28
C VAL A 93 3.07 -20.13 -14.41
N LEU A 94 3.55 -18.93 -14.10
CA LEU A 94 3.78 -17.90 -15.10
C LEU A 94 4.92 -18.25 -16.05
N TYR A 95 6.04 -18.77 -15.53
CA TYR A 95 7.17 -19.19 -16.35
C TYR A 95 6.84 -20.40 -17.22
N GLN A 96 6.02 -21.33 -16.74
CA GLN A 96 5.57 -22.48 -17.53
C GLN A 96 4.62 -22.10 -18.67
N ASN A 97 3.86 -21.01 -18.52
CA ASN A 97 2.88 -20.56 -19.51
C ASN A 97 3.39 -19.40 -20.38
N LEU A 98 4.70 -19.12 -20.38
CA LEU A 98 5.27 -18.01 -21.12
C LEU A 98 5.29 -18.34 -22.63
N PRO A 99 4.68 -17.51 -23.50
CA PRO A 99 4.68 -17.76 -24.94
C PRO A 99 6.05 -17.47 -25.56
N GLU A 100 6.27 -17.98 -26.77
CA GLU A 100 7.53 -17.82 -27.50
C GLU A 100 7.87 -16.34 -27.73
N GLY A 101 9.12 -15.96 -27.45
CA GLY A 101 9.61 -14.60 -27.69
C GLY A 101 9.11 -13.55 -26.68
N VAL A 102 8.49 -13.96 -25.57
CA VAL A 102 8.14 -13.07 -24.45
C VAL A 102 9.16 -13.24 -23.33
N GLU A 103 9.68 -12.11 -22.84
CA GLU A 103 10.54 -12.03 -21.66
C GLU A 103 9.75 -11.43 -20.51
N LEU A 104 9.77 -12.09 -19.35
CA LEU A 104 9.13 -11.63 -18.11
C LEU A 104 10.19 -11.28 -17.06
N THR A 105 10.19 -10.02 -16.63
CA THR A 105 11.03 -9.52 -15.53
C THR A 105 10.18 -9.07 -14.35
N VAL A 106 10.69 -9.30 -13.14
CA VAL A 106 9.91 -9.16 -11.90
C VAL A 106 10.73 -8.31 -10.94
N GLY A 107 10.17 -7.18 -10.53
CA GLY A 107 10.86 -6.18 -9.73
C GLY A 107 10.00 -5.64 -8.60
N LYS A 108 10.60 -4.78 -7.78
CA LYS A 108 9.85 -3.92 -6.88
C LYS A 108 9.29 -2.75 -7.68
N THR A 109 8.11 -2.27 -7.30
CA THR A 109 7.56 -1.05 -7.88
C THR A 109 8.42 0.13 -7.43
N ASP A 110 9.06 0.77 -8.40
CA ASP A 110 9.90 1.96 -8.18
C ASP A 110 9.17 3.20 -8.76
N PRO A 111 8.91 4.27 -7.97
CA PRO A 111 8.17 5.43 -8.46
C PRO A 111 8.91 6.19 -9.57
N ASN A 112 10.25 6.10 -9.61
CA ASN A 112 11.06 6.70 -10.67
C ASN A 112 10.79 6.04 -12.04
N ALA A 113 10.47 4.75 -12.07
CA ALA A 113 10.12 4.07 -13.31
C ALA A 113 8.75 4.53 -13.83
N ASP A 114 7.83 4.86 -12.91
CA ASP A 114 6.53 5.43 -13.26
C ASP A 114 6.67 6.84 -13.85
N GLU A 115 7.59 7.66 -13.32
CA GLU A 115 7.89 9.00 -13.85
C GLU A 115 8.32 8.97 -15.32
N ALA A 116 9.13 7.98 -15.71
CA ALA A 116 9.59 7.79 -17.09
C ALA A 116 8.46 7.46 -18.08
N ARG A 117 7.30 6.99 -17.61
CA ARG A 117 6.12 6.74 -18.43
C ARG A 117 5.39 8.02 -18.84
N TYR A 118 5.52 9.09 -18.06
CA TYR A 118 4.86 10.36 -18.33
C TYR A 118 5.60 11.15 -19.41
N VAL A 119 4.84 12.00 -20.11
CA VAL A 119 5.41 12.90 -21.11
C VAL A 119 6.29 13.95 -20.40
N PRO A 120 7.56 14.13 -20.80
CA PRO A 120 8.45 15.10 -20.17
C PRO A 120 7.97 16.54 -20.40
N GLN A 121 8.08 17.37 -19.36
CA GLN A 121 7.75 18.80 -19.42
C GLN A 121 8.96 19.61 -19.91
N LEU A 122 9.14 19.67 -21.23
CA LEU A 122 10.29 20.32 -21.87
C LEU A 122 10.38 21.81 -21.53
N GLU A 123 9.25 22.51 -21.43
CA GLU A 123 9.21 23.94 -21.09
C GLU A 123 9.75 24.20 -19.68
N VAL A 124 9.36 23.38 -18.71
CA VAL A 124 9.80 23.51 -17.31
C VAL A 124 11.31 23.25 -17.22
N GLN A 125 11.80 22.24 -17.93
CA GLN A 125 13.23 21.92 -17.99
C GLN A 125 14.04 23.07 -18.61
N ALA A 126 13.56 23.62 -19.74
CA ALA A 126 14.21 24.76 -20.39
C ALA A 126 14.30 25.99 -19.48
N LEU A 127 13.20 26.31 -18.78
CA LEU A 127 13.18 27.44 -17.82
C LEU A 127 14.12 27.20 -16.63
N GLN A 128 14.19 25.97 -16.11
CA GLN A 128 15.14 25.62 -15.04
C GLN A 128 16.59 25.76 -15.51
N GLU A 129 16.89 25.34 -16.75
CA GLU A 129 18.21 25.54 -17.34
C GLU A 129 18.56 27.02 -17.49
N GLU A 130 17.63 27.86 -17.95
CA GLU A 130 17.80 29.31 -18.04
C GLU A 130 18.07 29.95 -16.67
N LEU A 131 17.27 29.60 -15.66
CA LEU A 131 17.50 30.04 -14.29
C LEU A 131 18.87 29.59 -13.77
N SER A 132 19.32 28.37 -14.11
CA SER A 132 20.63 27.85 -13.71
C SER A 132 21.80 28.61 -14.35
N LYS A 133 21.61 29.16 -15.55
CA LYS A 133 22.59 29.99 -16.26
C LYS A 133 22.69 31.39 -15.65
N LEU A 134 21.56 31.94 -15.21
CA LEU A 134 21.49 33.28 -14.59
C LEU A 134 21.85 33.28 -13.09
N SER A 135 21.74 32.12 -12.43
CA SER A 135 22.12 31.92 -11.04
C SER A 135 23.64 31.77 -10.84
N LYS A 136 24.42 31.71 -11.91
CA LYS A 136 25.90 31.68 -11.87
C LYS A 136 26.46 33.06 -12.15
#